data_AF-A0A7L3V4V4-F1
#
_entry.id   AF-A0A7L3V4V4-F1
#
_cell.length_a   1.000
_cell.length_b   1.000
_cell.length_c   1.000
_cell.angle_alpha   90.00
_cell.angle_beta   90.00
_cell.angle_gamma   90.00
#
_symmetry.space_group_name_H-M   'P 1'
#
loop_
_entity.id
_entity.type
_entity.pdbx_description
1 polymer ?
#
loop_
_entity_poly.entity_id
_entity_poly.type
_entity_poly.pdbx_seq_one_letter_code
_entity_poly.pdbx_strand_id
1 'polypeptide(L)'
;RLLPFLGIYQCHGLVGIVTEWMNNGSLHSLVHEHQLYPDVPFPLLIRILSDVAEGLQHLHSLEPALCHCSLKPSNVLLDVQYRAKISDYGLTNWRKQQLRSDLQNCQQRNCQDLVYLPPEILEGGLPSQEGDIYSFGILCWESLSRQKPFEGQGTLLDILRGICSSLRPGISEKFIPSNLPERNRLLHLIALCWHQEPDYRP
;
A
#
# COMPACT_ATOMS: atom_id res chain seq x y z
N ARG A 1 -9.87 4.24 10.27
CA ARG A 1 -8.90 3.38 11.01
C ARG A 1 -7.47 3.90 10.85
N LEU A 2 -7.09 4.91 11.64
CA LEU A 2 -5.76 5.55 11.55
C LEU A 2 -4.95 5.28 12.81
N LEU A 3 -3.62 5.23 12.67
CA LEU A 3 -2.71 5.09 13.80
C LEU A 3 -2.79 6.34 14.68
N PRO A 4 -3.19 6.25 15.95
CA PRO A 4 -3.35 7.43 16.78
C PRO A 4 -2.02 8.11 17.06
N PHE A 5 -1.97 9.40 16.74
CA PHE A 5 -0.90 10.30 17.14
C PHE A 5 -1.08 10.68 18.62
N LEU A 6 -0.05 10.44 19.42
CA LEU A 6 -0.05 10.74 20.86
C LEU A 6 0.73 12.02 21.19
N GLY A 7 1.74 12.37 20.39
CA GLY A 7 2.51 13.58 20.62
C GLY A 7 3.83 13.64 19.85
N ILE A 8 4.61 14.67 20.12
CA ILE A 8 5.96 14.87 19.59
C ILE A 8 6.96 14.72 20.74
N TYR A 9 8.01 13.95 20.50
CA TYR A 9 9.19 13.90 21.36
C TYR A 9 10.26 14.85 20.81
N GLN A 10 10.84 15.68 21.67
CA GLN A 10 11.97 16.52 21.31
C GLN A 10 13.02 16.51 22.42
N CYS A 11 14.24 16.07 22.10
CA CYS A 11 15.33 15.97 23.07
C CYS A 11 16.69 16.02 22.35
N HIS A 12 17.61 16.86 22.81
CA HIS A 12 18.97 17.01 22.26
C HIS A 12 19.03 17.16 20.71
N GLY A 13 18.08 17.90 20.12
CA GLY A 13 18.01 18.11 18.68
C GLY A 13 17.38 16.97 17.87
N LEU A 14 17.01 15.86 18.49
CA LEU A 14 16.21 14.80 17.87
C LEU A 14 14.73 15.14 18.02
N VAL A 15 13.98 15.00 16.92
CA VAL A 15 12.52 15.13 16.86
C VAL A 15 11.93 13.79 16.45
N GLY A 16 10.94 13.32 17.21
CA GLY A 16 10.24 12.06 16.95
C GLY A 16 8.74 12.21 17.10
N ILE A 17 8.00 11.32 16.43
CA ILE A 17 6.54 11.21 16.56
C ILE A 17 6.25 10.05 17.51
N VAL A 18 5.38 10.29 18.49
CA VAL A 18 4.90 9.29 19.43
C VAL A 18 3.51 8.83 19.00
N THR A 19 3.34 7.53 18.82
CA THR A 19 2.06 6.91 18.44
C THR A 19 1.73 5.77 19.39
N GLU A 20 0.50 5.27 19.29
CA GLU A 20 0.15 4.00 19.92
C GLU A 20 1.06 2.88 19.41
N TRP A 21 1.44 1.96 20.29
CA TRP A 21 2.23 0.79 19.94
C TRP A 21 1.36 -0.28 19.27
N MET A 22 1.85 -0.84 18.17
CA MET A 22 1.13 -1.83 17.36
C MET A 22 1.79 -3.21 17.53
N ASN A 23 1.21 -4.05 18.39
CA ASN A 23 1.84 -5.26 18.91
C ASN A 23 2.24 -6.29 17.86
N ASN A 24 1.48 -6.38 16.76
CA ASN A 24 1.65 -7.42 15.75
C ASN A 24 2.40 -6.91 14.52
N GLY A 25 3.11 -5.78 14.64
CA GLY A 25 3.92 -5.23 13.57
C GLY A 25 3.08 -4.73 12.40
N SER A 26 3.50 -5.06 11.18
CA SER A 26 2.87 -4.59 9.95
C SER A 26 2.23 -5.72 9.14
N LEU A 27 1.31 -5.37 8.25
CA LEU A 27 0.76 -6.28 7.25
C LEU A 27 1.85 -6.88 6.37
N HIS A 28 2.93 -6.13 6.11
CA HIS A 28 4.10 -6.65 5.41
C HIS A 28 4.68 -7.89 6.11
N SER A 29 4.91 -7.82 7.42
CA SER A 29 5.41 -8.95 8.21
C SER A 29 4.43 -10.13 8.19
N LEU A 30 3.14 -9.86 8.40
CA LEU A 30 2.10 -10.90 8.37
C LEU A 30 2.08 -11.66 7.03
N VAL A 31 2.26 -10.95 5.92
CA VAL A 31 2.16 -11.51 4.56
C VAL A 31 3.43 -12.27 4.17
N HIS A 32 4.62 -11.73 4.47
CA HIS A 32 5.90 -12.22 3.91
C HIS A 32 6.76 -13.05 4.87
N GLU A 33 6.51 -13.00 6.18
CA GLU A 33 7.26 -13.80 7.16
C GLU A 33 6.66 -15.21 7.26
N HIS A 34 6.73 -15.98 6.18
CA HIS A 34 6.10 -17.30 6.06
C HIS A 34 6.53 -18.31 7.13
N GLN A 35 7.69 -18.14 7.76
CA GLN A 35 8.12 -18.98 8.88
C GLN A 35 7.33 -18.70 10.17
N LEU A 36 6.99 -17.43 10.42
CA LEU A 36 6.17 -17.04 11.58
C LEU A 36 4.68 -17.21 11.28
N TYR A 37 4.28 -16.96 10.03
CA TYR A 37 2.89 -17.01 9.57
C TYR A 37 2.79 -17.96 8.37
N PRO A 38 2.84 -19.29 8.58
CA PRO A 38 2.73 -20.25 7.48
C PRO A 38 1.41 -20.08 6.72
N ASP A 39 0.32 -19.87 7.45
CA ASP A 39 -1.01 -19.62 6.90
C ASP A 39 -1.60 -18.34 7.48
N VAL A 40 -2.31 -17.58 6.64
CA VAL A 40 -3.09 -16.41 7.07
C VAL A 40 -4.56 -16.67 6.74
N PRO A 41 -5.46 -16.77 7.74
CA PRO A 41 -6.86 -17.04 7.48
C PRO A 41 -7.51 -15.98 6.59
N PHE A 42 -8.23 -16.41 5.56
CA PHE A 42 -8.91 -15.50 4.63
C PHE A 42 -9.84 -14.48 5.34
N PRO A 43 -10.68 -14.86 6.33
CA PRO A 43 -11.50 -13.88 7.04
C PRO A 43 -10.69 -12.80 7.77
N LEU A 44 -9.49 -13.14 8.24
CA LEU A 44 -8.59 -12.18 8.88
C LEU A 44 -8.07 -11.18 7.85
N LEU A 45 -7.60 -11.65 6.69
CA LEU A 45 -7.14 -10.78 5.60
C LEU A 45 -8.24 -9.83 5.14
N ILE A 46 -9.46 -10.33 4.90
CA ILE A 46 -10.59 -9.48 4.49
C ILE A 46 -10.90 -8.42 5.55
N ARG A 47 -10.85 -8.77 6.83
CA ARG A 47 -11.06 -7.80 7.92
C ARG A 47 -9.98 -6.71 7.93
N ILE A 48 -8.72 -7.08 7.72
CA ILE A 48 -7.60 -6.13 7.64
C ILE A 48 -7.77 -5.20 6.43
N LEU A 49 -8.09 -5.74 5.25
CA LEU A 49 -8.32 -4.94 4.04
C LEU A 49 -9.51 -3.99 4.21
N SER A 50 -10.58 -4.45 4.88
CA SER A 50 -11.71 -3.60 5.26
C SER A 50 -11.30 -2.47 6.21
N ASP A 51 -10.47 -2.75 7.21
CA ASP A 51 -9.93 -1.71 8.10
C ASP A 51 -9.13 -0.65 7.32
N VAL A 52 -8.32 -1.08 6.34
CA VAL A 52 -7.58 -0.15 5.47
C VAL A 52 -8.54 0.70 4.64
N ALA A 53 -9.56 0.11 4.03
CA ALA A 53 -10.57 0.86 3.28
C ALA A 53 -11.29 1.91 4.15
N GLU A 54 -11.69 1.54 5.38
CA GLU A 54 -12.26 2.49 6.36
C GLU A 54 -11.26 3.61 6.74
N GLY A 55 -9.96 3.30 6.79
CA GLY A 55 -8.89 4.28 7.02
C GLY A 55 -8.77 5.29 5.89
N LEU A 56 -8.72 4.83 4.65
CA LEU A 56 -8.65 5.69 3.47
C LEU A 56 -9.89 6.56 3.34
N GLN A 57 -11.08 5.96 3.46
CA GLN A 57 -12.35 6.69 3.41
C GLN A 57 -12.36 7.83 4.42
N HIS A 58 -11.89 7.59 5.64
CA HIS A 58 -11.81 8.64 6.65
C HIS A 58 -10.87 9.78 6.23
N LEU A 59 -9.67 9.49 5.74
CA LEU A 59 -8.72 10.51 5.25
C LEU A 59 -9.29 11.34 4.10
N HIS A 60 -9.94 10.67 3.15
CA HIS A 60 -10.56 11.29 1.98
C HIS A 60 -11.78 12.14 2.33
N SER A 61 -12.47 11.82 3.43
CA SER A 61 -13.63 12.58 3.93
C SER A 61 -13.28 13.86 4.71
N LEU A 62 -12.00 14.11 5.00
CA LEU A 62 -11.57 15.32 5.71
C LEU A 62 -11.77 16.57 4.84
N GLU A 63 -11.78 17.75 5.48
CA GLU A 63 -11.85 19.04 4.80
C GLU A 63 -10.65 19.93 5.20
N PRO A 64 -9.65 20.13 4.32
CA PRO A 64 -9.53 19.56 2.98
C PRO A 64 -9.21 18.04 3.01
N ALA A 65 -9.59 17.34 1.94
CA ALA A 65 -9.33 15.91 1.80
C ALA A 65 -7.83 15.61 1.89
N LEU A 66 -7.47 14.59 2.67
CA LEU A 66 -6.07 14.21 2.87
C LEU A 66 -5.76 12.93 2.09
N CYS A 67 -4.83 13.01 1.14
CA CYS A 67 -4.33 11.82 0.43
C CYS A 67 -3.17 11.19 1.21
N HIS A 68 -3.14 9.86 1.33
CA HIS A 68 -2.10 9.10 2.01
C HIS A 68 -0.76 9.13 1.26
N CYS A 69 -0.77 8.91 -0.06
CA CYS A 69 0.36 9.04 -1.00
C CYS A 69 1.51 8.03 -0.88
N SER A 70 1.49 7.09 0.07
CA SER A 70 2.35 5.89 -0.02
C SER A 70 1.75 4.68 0.69
N LEU A 71 0.50 4.37 0.37
CA LEU A 71 -0.12 3.21 0.98
C LEU A 71 0.61 1.95 0.50
N LYS A 72 1.06 1.13 1.45
CA LYS A 72 1.79 -0.12 1.23
C LYS A 72 1.68 -0.99 2.48
N PRO A 73 1.91 -2.32 2.40
CA PRO A 73 1.75 -3.19 3.56
C PRO A 73 2.59 -2.83 4.79
N SER A 74 3.76 -2.20 4.62
CA SER A 74 4.59 -1.77 5.75
C SER A 74 4.03 -0.56 6.51
N ASN A 75 3.13 0.20 5.89
CA ASN A 75 2.42 1.33 6.51
C ASN A 75 1.02 0.95 7.02
N VAL A 76 0.72 -0.35 7.06
CA VAL A 76 -0.50 -0.89 7.67
C VAL A 76 -0.09 -1.66 8.91
N LEU A 77 -0.31 -1.08 10.08
CA LEU A 77 0.11 -1.65 11.35
C LEU A 77 -1.03 -2.41 12.03
N LEU A 78 -0.69 -3.43 12.81
CA LEU A 78 -1.63 -4.39 13.39
C LEU A 78 -1.60 -4.33 14.92
N ASP A 79 -2.74 -4.06 15.54
CA ASP A 79 -2.86 -4.06 16.99
C ASP A 79 -2.93 -5.49 17.55
N VAL A 80 -3.05 -5.63 18.87
CA VAL A 80 -3.16 -6.92 19.57
C VAL A 80 -4.31 -7.82 19.07
N GLN A 81 -5.39 -7.26 18.50
CA GLN A 81 -6.49 -8.03 17.91
C GLN A 81 -6.37 -8.22 16.39
N TYR A 82 -5.24 -7.85 15.79
CA TYR A 82 -5.04 -7.77 14.34
C TYR A 82 -6.10 -6.91 13.66
N ARG A 83 -6.46 -5.77 14.27
CA ARG A 83 -7.12 -4.68 13.55
C ARG A 83 -6.06 -3.80 12.90
N ALA A 84 -6.35 -3.38 11.68
CA ALA A 84 -5.42 -2.57 10.91
C ALA A 84 -5.56 -1.09 11.25
N LYS A 85 -4.44 -0.39 11.35
CA LYS A 85 -4.37 1.07 11.41
C LYS A 85 -3.35 1.57 10.39
N ILE A 86 -3.75 2.53 9.57
CA ILE A 86 -2.86 3.14 8.59
C ILE A 86 -1.90 4.11 9.31
N SER A 87 -0.60 3.97 9.07
CA SER A 87 0.47 4.85 9.56
C SER A 87 0.99 5.77 8.46
N ASP A 88 1.84 6.74 8.80
CA ASP A 88 2.59 7.56 7.85
C ASP A 88 1.72 8.32 6.82
N TYR A 89 0.48 8.65 7.21
CA TYR A 89 -0.37 9.61 6.49
C TYR A 89 0.07 11.04 6.82
N GLY A 90 -0.27 12.01 5.95
CA GLY A 90 0.08 13.43 6.17
C GLY A 90 1.54 13.80 5.90
N LEU A 91 2.38 12.85 5.48
CA LEU A 91 3.78 13.09 5.11
C LEU A 91 3.96 13.45 3.61
N THR A 92 2.90 13.91 2.95
CA THR A 92 2.83 14.13 1.49
C THR A 92 3.95 15.03 0.96
N ASN A 93 4.24 16.15 1.64
CA ASN A 93 5.27 17.09 1.19
C ASN A 93 6.68 16.51 1.30
N TRP A 94 6.94 15.78 2.39
CA TRP A 94 8.22 15.09 2.59
C TRP A 94 8.41 14.00 1.51
N ARG A 95 7.35 13.24 1.22
CA ARG A 95 7.37 12.22 0.16
C ARG A 95 7.57 12.81 -1.24
N LYS A 96 6.96 13.95 -1.56
CA LYS A 96 7.19 14.64 -2.85
C LYS A 96 8.68 14.97 -3.07
N GLN A 97 9.39 15.34 -1.99
CA GLN A 97 10.82 15.62 -2.06
C GLN A 97 11.64 14.33 -2.25
N GLN A 98 11.29 13.27 -1.51
CA GLN A 98 11.97 11.96 -1.63
C GLN A 98 11.75 11.32 -3.01
N LEU A 99 10.53 11.37 -3.55
CA LEU A 99 10.17 10.74 -4.82
C LEU A 99 11.07 11.20 -5.99
N ARG A 100 11.43 12.48 -6.03
CA ARG A 100 12.36 12.99 -7.06
C ARG A 100 13.73 12.34 -6.96
N SER A 101 14.23 12.16 -5.74
CA SER A 101 15.50 11.49 -5.49
C SER A 101 15.41 10.00 -5.81
N ASP A 102 14.31 9.35 -5.43
CA ASP A 102 14.07 7.92 -5.67
C ASP A 102 13.97 7.60 -7.16
N LEU A 103 13.27 8.42 -7.94
CA LEU A 103 13.19 8.25 -9.40
C LEU A 103 14.55 8.43 -10.08
N GLN A 104 15.38 9.37 -9.58
CA GLN A 104 16.74 9.58 -10.08
C GLN A 104 17.70 8.45 -9.69
N ASN A 105 17.49 7.81 -8.54
CA ASN A 105 18.36 6.78 -7.97
C ASN A 105 17.71 5.38 -7.94
N CYS A 106 16.73 5.13 -8.80
CA CYS A 106 15.86 3.95 -8.80
C CYS A 106 16.56 2.59 -8.94
N GLN A 107 17.86 2.57 -9.24
CA GLN A 107 18.67 1.34 -9.21
C GLN A 107 19.11 0.92 -7.80
N GLN A 108 18.85 1.73 -6.77
CA GLN A 108 19.18 1.41 -5.38
C GLN A 108 18.06 0.61 -4.69
N ARG A 109 18.44 -0.24 -3.72
CA ARG A 109 17.54 -1.19 -3.02
C ARG A 109 16.31 -0.56 -2.35
N ASN A 110 16.33 0.74 -2.05
CA ASN A 110 15.26 1.42 -1.33
C ASN A 110 14.10 1.91 -2.22
N CYS A 111 14.19 1.76 -3.54
CA CYS A 111 13.18 2.29 -4.46
C CYS A 111 12.07 1.29 -4.82
N GLN A 112 12.06 0.09 -4.23
CA GLN A 112 11.03 -0.94 -4.55
C GLN A 112 9.61 -0.49 -4.23
N ASP A 113 9.45 0.46 -3.29
CA ASP A 113 8.13 1.02 -2.95
C ASP A 113 7.51 1.88 -4.06
N LEU A 114 8.25 2.19 -5.13
CA LEU A 114 7.70 2.90 -6.28
C LEU A 114 6.63 2.09 -7.03
N VAL A 115 6.58 0.77 -6.87
CA VAL A 115 5.57 -0.10 -7.54
C VAL A 115 4.15 0.07 -7.00
N TYR A 116 3.98 0.70 -5.83
CA TYR A 116 2.66 1.03 -5.29
C TYR A 116 2.16 2.38 -5.80
N LEU A 117 3.01 3.17 -6.45
CA LEU A 117 2.62 4.47 -6.97
C LEU A 117 1.82 4.31 -8.27
N PRO A 118 0.75 5.10 -8.44
CA PRO A 118 -0.02 5.07 -9.66
C PRO A 118 0.76 5.71 -10.82
N PRO A 119 0.42 5.37 -12.08
CA PRO A 119 1.16 5.80 -13.26
C PRO A 119 1.26 7.34 -13.37
N GLU A 120 0.19 8.06 -13.07
CA GLU A 120 0.17 9.52 -13.14
C GLU A 120 1.13 10.18 -12.14
N ILE A 121 1.43 9.54 -11.00
CA ILE A 121 2.40 10.04 -10.02
C ILE A 121 3.84 9.74 -10.47
N LEU A 122 4.08 8.58 -11.08
CA LEU A 122 5.37 8.23 -11.68
C LEU A 122 5.74 9.20 -12.81
N GLU A 123 4.73 9.73 -13.51
CA GLU A 123 4.87 10.73 -14.58
C GLU A 123 4.96 12.18 -14.07
N GLY A 124 4.95 12.39 -12.75
CA GLY A 124 5.12 13.71 -12.13
C GLY A 124 3.83 14.48 -11.88
N GLY A 125 2.68 13.80 -11.93
CA GLY A 125 1.38 14.33 -11.55
C GLY A 125 1.25 14.66 -10.05
N LEU A 126 0.07 15.12 -9.67
CA LEU A 126 -0.24 15.52 -8.30
C LEU A 126 -0.95 14.38 -7.54
N PRO A 127 -0.69 14.23 -6.23
CA PRO A 127 -1.44 13.28 -5.41
C PRO A 127 -2.94 13.50 -5.47
N SER A 128 -3.68 12.40 -5.52
CA SER A 128 -5.14 12.39 -5.59
C SER A 128 -5.70 11.22 -4.77
N GLN A 129 -7.01 11.21 -4.53
CA GLN A 129 -7.69 10.14 -3.81
C GLN A 129 -7.63 8.84 -4.61
N GLU A 130 -7.83 8.94 -5.92
CA GLU A 130 -7.75 7.86 -6.90
C GLU A 130 -6.35 7.24 -6.95
N GLY A 131 -5.31 8.02 -6.64
CA GLY A 131 -3.95 7.53 -6.47
C GLY A 131 -3.79 6.61 -5.25
N ASP A 132 -4.45 6.92 -4.13
CA ASP A 132 -4.48 6.03 -2.97
C ASP A 132 -5.27 4.74 -3.27
N ILE A 133 -6.34 4.83 -4.07
CA ILE A 133 -7.13 3.67 -4.50
C ILE A 133 -6.30 2.72 -5.38
N TYR A 134 -5.43 3.26 -6.25
CA TYR A 134 -4.45 2.44 -6.97
C TYR A 134 -3.54 1.67 -6.02
N SER A 135 -2.92 2.37 -5.06
CA SER A 135 -2.04 1.75 -4.06
C SER A 135 -2.79 0.69 -3.23
N PHE A 136 -4.07 0.94 -2.93
CA PHE A 136 -4.93 -0.03 -2.25
C PHE A 136 -5.16 -1.30 -3.08
N GLY A 137 -5.32 -1.18 -4.41
CA GLY A 137 -5.41 -2.33 -5.32
C GLY A 137 -4.15 -3.20 -5.29
N ILE A 138 -2.97 -2.59 -5.35
CA ILE A 138 -1.68 -3.29 -5.25
C ILE A 138 -1.54 -3.98 -3.88
N LEU A 139 -1.91 -3.28 -2.80
CA LEU A 139 -1.90 -3.82 -1.43
C LEU A 139 -2.84 -5.03 -1.28
N CYS A 140 -4.05 -4.94 -1.83
CA CYS A 140 -5.01 -6.06 -1.84
C CYS A 140 -4.43 -7.26 -2.59
N TRP A 141 -3.86 -7.04 -3.77
CA TRP A 141 -3.23 -8.10 -4.55
C TRP A 141 -2.10 -8.79 -3.78
N GLU A 142 -1.17 -8.02 -3.19
CA GLU A 142 -0.05 -8.55 -2.42
C GLU A 142 -0.51 -9.32 -1.18
N SER A 143 -1.57 -8.84 -0.53
CA SER A 143 -2.15 -9.51 0.64
C SER A 143 -2.76 -10.88 0.29
N LEU A 144 -3.42 -10.99 -0.86
CA LEU A 144 -4.07 -12.22 -1.32
C LEU A 144 -3.08 -13.20 -1.96
N SER A 145 -2.10 -12.70 -2.71
CA SER A 145 -1.10 -13.54 -3.38
C SER A 145 0.02 -13.97 -2.44
N ARG A 146 0.22 -13.21 -1.35
CA ARG A 146 1.39 -13.28 -0.46
C ARG A 146 2.72 -13.29 -1.22
N GLN A 147 2.78 -12.51 -2.31
CA GLN A 147 3.95 -12.37 -3.18
C GLN A 147 4.30 -10.90 -3.36
N LYS A 148 5.58 -10.61 -3.58
CA LYS A 148 6.00 -9.23 -3.86
C LYS A 148 5.50 -8.79 -5.24
N PRO A 149 4.94 -7.58 -5.40
CA PRO A 149 4.53 -7.07 -6.70
C PRO A 149 5.70 -7.11 -7.68
N PHE A 150 5.48 -7.71 -8.86
CA PHE A 150 6.45 -7.82 -9.94
C PHE A 150 7.75 -8.59 -9.59
N GLU A 151 7.72 -9.46 -8.57
CA GLU A 151 8.88 -10.25 -8.17
C GLU A 151 9.46 -11.07 -9.33
N GLY A 152 10.75 -10.86 -9.61
CA GLY A 152 11.46 -11.55 -10.69
C GLY A 152 11.07 -11.14 -12.12
N GLN A 153 10.32 -10.04 -12.31
CA GLN A 153 9.78 -9.63 -13.61
C GLN A 153 10.63 -8.59 -14.37
N GLY A 154 11.89 -8.39 -14.00
CA GLY A 154 12.82 -7.49 -14.68
C GLY A 154 13.47 -6.47 -13.74
N THR A 155 14.06 -5.42 -14.31
CA THR A 155 14.60 -4.32 -13.51
C THR A 155 13.47 -3.42 -13.03
N LEU A 156 13.68 -2.69 -11.92
CA LEU A 156 12.69 -1.74 -11.43
C LEU A 156 12.30 -0.71 -12.51
N LEU A 157 13.27 -0.22 -13.29
CA LEU A 157 13.01 0.73 -14.37
C LEU A 157 12.07 0.17 -15.45
N ASP A 158 12.25 -1.09 -15.83
CA ASP A 158 11.37 -1.75 -16.81
C ASP A 158 9.97 -1.93 -16.25
N ILE A 159 9.86 -2.29 -14.96
CA ILE A 159 8.58 -2.42 -14.26
C ILE A 159 7.86 -1.07 -14.20
N LEU A 160 8.53 0.01 -13.79
CA LEU A 160 7.92 1.34 -13.70
C LEU A 160 7.44 1.85 -15.07
N ARG A 161 8.25 1.67 -16.13
CA ARG A 161 7.82 1.98 -17.52
C ARG A 161 6.65 1.11 -17.96
N GLY A 162 6.65 -0.16 -17.56
CA GLY A 162 5.55 -1.07 -17.76
C GLY A 162 4.28 -0.56 -17.09
N ILE A 163 4.35 -0.12 -15.83
CA ILE A 163 3.19 0.39 -15.07
C ILE A 163 2.55 1.58 -15.78
N CYS A 164 3.36 2.52 -16.28
CA CYS A 164 2.90 3.63 -17.13
C CYS A 164 2.24 3.13 -18.42
N SER A 165 2.67 1.98 -18.95
CA SER A 165 2.08 1.28 -20.10
C SER A 165 1.06 0.19 -19.71
N SER A 166 0.32 0.36 -18.61
CA SER A 166 -0.73 -0.57 -18.13
C SER A 166 -0.27 -1.96 -17.64
N LEU A 167 1.02 -2.17 -17.36
CA LEU A 167 1.49 -3.39 -16.68
C LEU A 167 0.90 -3.47 -15.28
N ARG A 168 0.40 -4.65 -14.90
CA ARG A 168 -0.14 -4.94 -13.56
C ARG A 168 0.35 -6.29 -13.06
N PRO A 169 0.33 -6.54 -11.74
CA PRO A 169 0.64 -7.85 -11.20
C PRO A 169 -0.29 -8.94 -11.77
N GLY A 170 0.23 -10.16 -11.89
CA GLY A 170 -0.53 -11.27 -12.48
C GLY A 170 -1.67 -11.75 -11.57
N ILE A 171 -2.85 -11.99 -12.14
CA ILE A 171 -4.07 -12.41 -11.41
C ILE A 171 -4.51 -13.85 -11.71
N SER A 172 -3.66 -14.63 -12.38
CA SER A 172 -3.93 -16.04 -12.68
C SER A 172 -3.88 -16.91 -11.41
N GLU A 173 -4.27 -18.17 -11.53
CA GLU A 173 -4.25 -19.15 -10.43
C GLU A 173 -2.84 -19.38 -9.84
N LYS A 174 -1.78 -19.06 -10.60
CA LYS A 174 -0.40 -19.06 -10.11
C LYS A 174 -0.19 -18.09 -8.95
N PHE A 175 -0.88 -16.96 -8.98
CA PHE A 175 -0.73 -15.88 -8.00
C PHE A 175 -1.84 -15.92 -6.95
N ILE A 176 -3.09 -16.05 -7.40
CA ILE A 176 -4.26 -16.04 -6.53
C ILE A 176 -5.05 -17.34 -6.75
N PRO A 177 -4.97 -18.28 -5.79
CA PRO A 177 -5.56 -19.62 -5.90
C PRO A 177 -7.06 -19.61 -6.25
N SER A 178 -7.50 -20.59 -7.03
CA SER A 178 -8.91 -20.71 -7.48
C SER A 178 -9.89 -21.04 -6.36
N ASN A 179 -9.41 -21.64 -5.26
CA ASN A 179 -10.21 -21.96 -4.08
C ASN A 179 -10.41 -20.76 -3.13
N LEU A 180 -9.89 -19.58 -3.45
CA LEU A 180 -10.12 -18.36 -2.67
C LEU A 180 -11.61 -18.00 -2.66
N PRO A 181 -12.24 -17.77 -1.50
CA PRO A 181 -13.65 -17.36 -1.45
C PRO A 181 -13.87 -16.03 -2.18
N GLU A 182 -14.97 -15.90 -2.92
CA GLU A 182 -15.33 -14.67 -3.65
C GLU A 182 -14.25 -14.17 -4.63
N ARG A 183 -13.35 -15.06 -5.08
CA ARG A 183 -12.19 -14.74 -5.92
C ARG A 183 -12.51 -13.77 -7.06
N ASN A 184 -13.54 -14.05 -7.86
CA ASN A 184 -13.85 -13.24 -9.04
C ASN A 184 -14.28 -11.81 -8.66
N ARG A 185 -15.01 -11.64 -7.55
CA ARG A 185 -15.38 -10.31 -7.06
C ARG A 185 -14.16 -9.53 -6.56
N LEU A 186 -13.25 -10.21 -5.85
CA LEU A 186 -12.01 -9.61 -5.37
C LEU A 186 -11.08 -9.21 -6.53
N LEU A 187 -10.90 -10.09 -7.51
CA LEU A 187 -10.11 -9.78 -8.70
C LEU A 187 -10.71 -8.62 -9.50
N HIS A 188 -12.03 -8.56 -9.61
CA HIS A 188 -12.71 -7.44 -10.25
C HIS A 188 -12.49 -6.13 -9.49
N LEU A 189 -12.62 -6.12 -8.17
CA LEU A 189 -12.34 -4.96 -7.33
C LEU A 189 -10.89 -4.49 -7.49
N ILE A 190 -9.92 -5.41 -7.40
CA ILE A 190 -8.50 -5.10 -7.59
C ILE A 190 -8.27 -4.49 -8.98
N ALA A 191 -8.91 -5.05 -10.01
CA ALA A 191 -8.81 -4.57 -11.37
C ALA A 191 -9.33 -3.14 -11.56
N LEU A 192 -10.44 -2.80 -10.87
CA LEU A 192 -10.97 -1.43 -10.83
C LEU A 192 -10.03 -0.49 -10.07
N CYS A 193 -9.53 -0.91 -8.91
CA CYS A 193 -8.66 -0.08 -8.08
C CYS A 193 -7.40 0.37 -8.81
N TRP A 194 -6.75 -0.51 -9.56
CA TRP A 194 -5.52 -0.19 -10.29
C TRP A 194 -5.76 0.20 -11.75
N HIS A 195 -6.96 0.64 -12.12
CA HIS A 195 -7.25 1.06 -13.49
C HIS A 195 -6.26 2.13 -13.97
N GLN A 196 -5.91 2.10 -15.26
CA GLN A 196 -4.93 3.03 -15.84
C GLN A 196 -5.37 4.48 -15.64
N GLU A 197 -6.54 4.84 -16.16
CA GLU A 197 -7.11 6.16 -15.91
C GLU A 197 -7.65 6.26 -14.47
N PRO A 198 -7.30 7.34 -13.73
CA PRO A 198 -7.77 7.58 -12.36
C PRO A 198 -9.30 7.62 -12.23
N ASP A 199 -10.00 8.23 -13.18
CA ASP A 199 -11.45 8.46 -13.11
C ASP A 199 -12.31 7.17 -13.14
N TYR A 200 -11.71 6.04 -13.54
CA TYR A 200 -12.39 4.73 -13.50
C TYR A 200 -12.11 3.93 -12.22
N ARG A 201 -11.30 4.48 -11.31
CA ARG A 201 -11.05 3.87 -10.00
C ARG A 201 -12.24 4.20 -9.06
N PRO A 202 -12.66 3.25 -8.22
CA PRO A 202 -13.84 3.38 -7.37
C PRO A 202 -13.66 4.35 -6.20
#